data_AF-A0A5C9E1I6-F1
#
_entry.id   AF-A0A5C9E1I6-F1
#
_cell.length_a   1.000
_cell.length_b   1.000
_cell.length_c   1.000
_cell.angle_alpha   90.00
_cell.angle_beta   90.00
_cell.angle_gamma   90.00
#
_symmetry.space_group_name_H-M   'P 1'
#
loop_
_entity.id
_entity.type
_entity.pdbx_description
1 polymer ?
#
loop_
_entity_poly.entity_id
_entity_poly.type
_entity_poly.pdbx_seq_one_letter_code
_entity_poly.pdbx_strand_id
1 'polypeptide(L)'
;MAENNKNPRKCPYCGEVLEHPYWTHIQQEHPGEYASKKTWIKLFKDYRGIGMEVEQSINVISELFNADKNEIEWFLKESGTLK
;
A
#
# COMPACT_ATOMS: atom_id res chain seq x y z
N MET A 1 6.20 -26.39 -9.54
CA MET A 1 5.42 -25.84 -8.42
C MET A 1 5.85 -24.40 -8.23
N ALA A 2 4.93 -23.43 -8.21
CA ALA A 2 5.27 -22.00 -8.20
C ALA A 2 5.99 -21.63 -6.89
N GLU A 3 7.23 -21.15 -7.03
CA GLU A 3 8.06 -20.64 -5.94
C GLU A 3 7.37 -19.43 -5.33
N ASN A 4 6.72 -19.67 -4.19
CA ASN A 4 6.04 -18.67 -3.39
C ASN A 4 7.11 -17.77 -2.77
N ASN A 5 7.42 -16.66 -3.42
CA ASN A 5 8.33 -15.63 -2.93
C ASN A 5 7.70 -14.92 -1.72
N LYS A 6 7.60 -15.64 -0.60
CA LYS A 6 7.21 -15.14 0.72
C LYS A 6 8.43 -14.42 1.29
N ASN A 7 8.71 -13.20 0.82
CA ASN A 7 9.59 -12.32 1.57
C ASN A 7 8.72 -11.67 2.66
N PRO A 8 8.79 -12.10 3.93
CA PRO A 8 7.98 -11.50 4.99
C PRO A 8 8.29 -10.01 5.07
N ARG A 9 7.35 -9.16 4.63
CA ARG A 9 7.50 -7.72 4.76
C ARG A 9 7.31 -7.37 6.23
N LYS A 10 8.24 -6.61 6.81
CA LYS A 10 8.05 -6.09 8.16
C LYS A 10 7.10 -4.91 8.12
N CYS A 11 6.21 -4.83 9.11
CA CYS A 11 5.34 -3.69 9.29
C CYS A 11 6.18 -2.41 9.45
N PRO A 12 5.93 -1.36 8.67
CA PRO A 12 6.69 -0.10 8.78
C PRO A 12 6.36 0.69 10.06
N TYR A 13 5.45 0.20 10.91
CA TYR A 13 4.99 0.89 12.12
C TYR A 13 5.36 0.13 13.40
N CYS A 14 5.10 -1.18 13.49
CA CYS A 14 5.48 -2.01 14.64
C CYS A 14 6.68 -2.93 14.41
N GLY A 15 7.10 -3.14 13.15
CA GLY A 15 8.19 -4.05 12.81
C GLY A 15 7.83 -5.53 12.80
N GLU A 16 6.57 -5.90 13.02
CA GLU A 16 6.11 -7.29 12.96
C GLU A 16 6.22 -7.87 11.56
N VAL A 17 6.49 -9.17 11.48
CA VAL A 17 6.55 -9.90 10.22
C VAL A 17 5.14 -10.06 9.68
N LEU A 18 4.86 -9.41 8.56
CA LEU A 18 3.56 -9.44 7.92
C LEU A 18 3.48 -10.55 6.89
N GLU A 19 2.45 -11.36 7.00
CA GLU A 19 2.03 -12.26 5.93
C GLU A 19 1.20 -11.47 4.90
N HIS A 20 1.37 -11.80 3.62
CA HIS A 20 0.54 -11.21 2.57
C HIS A 20 -0.93 -11.65 2.76
N PRO A 21 -1.91 -10.73 2.72
CA PRO A 21 -1.82 -9.28 2.50
C PRO A 21 -1.38 -8.50 3.76
N TYR A 22 -0.27 -7.78 3.67
CA TYR A 22 0.34 -7.11 4.82
C TYR A 22 -0.45 -5.88 5.32
N TRP A 23 -1.35 -5.32 4.50
CA TRP A 23 -2.22 -4.21 4.90
C TRP A 23 -3.29 -4.59 5.90
N THR A 24 -3.71 -5.85 5.94
CA THR A 24 -4.71 -6.33 6.90
C THR A 24 -4.23 -6.14 8.34
N HIS A 25 -2.93 -6.37 8.58
CA HIS A 25 -2.34 -6.08 9.89
C HIS A 25 -2.36 -4.59 10.20
N ILE A 26 -1.97 -3.73 9.26
CA ILE A 26 -1.95 -2.28 9.47
C ILE A 26 -3.37 -1.75 9.72
N GLN A 27 -4.37 -2.30 9.04
CA GLN A 27 -5.77 -1.97 9.25
C GLN A 27 -6.27 -2.35 10.66
N GLN A 28 -5.83 -3.50 11.18
CA GLN A 28 -6.27 -4.01 12.49
C GLN A 28 -5.48 -3.40 13.65
N GLU A 29 -4.15 -3.42 13.58
CA GLU A 29 -3.25 -3.01 14.67
C GLU A 29 -2.90 -1.52 14.63
N HIS A 30 -2.96 -0.88 13.45
CA HIS A 30 -2.62 0.53 13.26
C HIS A 30 -3.71 1.31 12.52
N PRO A 31 -4.97 1.31 13.00
CA PRO A 31 -6.09 1.94 12.31
C PRO A 31 -5.89 3.44 12.09
N GLY A 32 -5.17 4.14 12.99
CA GLY A 32 -4.84 5.56 12.84
C GLY A 32 -3.85 5.84 11.71
N GLU A 33 -2.84 4.97 11.54
CA GLU A 33 -1.88 5.09 10.43
C GLU A 33 -2.51 4.60 9.12
N TYR A 34 -3.34 3.56 9.19
CA TYR A 34 -4.12 3.08 8.04
C TYR A 34 -4.99 4.22 7.51
N ALA A 35 -5.78 4.88 8.36
CA ALA A 35 -6.62 6.02 7.98
C ALA A 35 -5.83 7.24 7.45
N SER A 36 -4.51 7.28 7.61
CA SER A 36 -3.68 8.38 7.12
C SER A 36 -3.38 8.25 5.63
N LYS A 37 -3.54 9.33 4.88
CA LYS A 37 -3.15 9.40 3.45
C LYS A 37 -1.67 9.06 3.21
N LYS A 38 -0.81 9.17 4.24
CA LYS A 38 0.57 8.69 4.21
C LYS A 38 0.69 7.20 3.86
N THR A 39 -0.30 6.40 4.22
CA THR A 39 -0.35 4.97 3.91
C THR A 39 -0.52 4.74 2.41
N TRP A 40 -1.22 5.62 1.67
CA TRP A 40 -1.35 5.54 0.21
C TRP A 40 0.00 5.61 -0.50
N ILE A 41 0.90 6.48 -0.03
CA ILE A 41 2.26 6.60 -0.59
C ILE A 41 3.05 5.32 -0.36
N LYS A 42 2.97 4.74 0.85
CA LYS A 42 3.69 3.49 1.18
C LYS A 42 3.15 2.32 0.36
N LEU A 43 1.83 2.16 0.31
CA LEU A 43 1.11 1.22 -0.57
C LEU A 43 1.59 1.30 -2.00
N PHE A 44 1.53 2.50 -2.56
CA PHE A 44 1.87 2.70 -3.95
C PHE A 44 3.33 2.35 -4.22
N LYS A 45 4.28 2.81 -3.38
CA LYS A 45 5.70 2.46 -3.53
C LYS A 45 5.95 0.97 -3.38
N ASP A 46 5.24 0.31 -2.49
CA ASP A 46 5.34 -1.12 -2.24
C ASP A 46 4.89 -1.92 -3.47
N TYR A 47 3.70 -1.60 -3.99
CA TYR A 47 3.15 -2.19 -5.20
C TYR A 47 4.02 -1.91 -6.43
N ARG A 48 4.50 -0.68 -6.60
CA ARG A 48 5.47 -0.36 -7.66
C ARG A 48 6.78 -1.14 -7.50
N GLY A 49 7.24 -1.37 -6.28
CA GLY A 49 8.45 -2.12 -5.95
C GLY A 49 8.37 -3.62 -6.26
N ILE A 50 7.16 -4.20 -6.31
CA ILE A 50 6.95 -5.59 -6.75
C ILE A 50 6.66 -5.70 -8.25
N GLY A 51 6.73 -4.60 -8.99
CA GLY A 51 6.47 -4.56 -10.43
C GLY A 51 5.00 -4.37 -10.82
N MET A 52 4.11 -4.00 -9.88
CA MET A 52 2.71 -3.68 -10.19
C MET A 52 2.63 -2.37 -10.99
N GLU A 53 1.72 -2.32 -11.96
CA GLU A 53 1.48 -1.11 -12.76
C GLU A 53 0.87 0.02 -11.92
N VAL A 54 1.04 1.26 -12.38
CA VAL A 54 0.54 2.46 -11.69
C VAL A 54 -0.97 2.39 -11.50
N GLU A 55 -1.73 2.15 -12.58
CA GLU A 55 -3.18 2.06 -12.53
C GLU A 55 -3.66 0.94 -11.62
N GLN A 56 -3.03 -0.24 -11.69
CA GLN A 56 -3.35 -1.36 -10.80
C GLN A 56 -3.10 -1.00 -9.34
N SER A 57 -1.97 -0.35 -9.05
CA SER A 57 -1.62 0.09 -7.70
C SER A 57 -2.63 1.09 -7.16
N ILE A 58 -3.04 2.08 -7.97
CA ILE A 58 -4.07 3.07 -7.60
C ILE A 58 -5.42 2.40 -7.41
N ASN A 59 -5.79 1.43 -8.26
CA ASN A 59 -7.04 0.71 -8.15
C ASN A 59 -7.13 -0.08 -6.84
N VAL A 60 -6.07 -0.81 -6.47
CA VAL A 60 -6.02 -1.55 -5.21
C VAL A 60 -6.14 -0.60 -4.01
N ILE A 61 -5.45 0.55 -4.03
CA ILE A 61 -5.57 1.56 -2.96
C ILE A 61 -6.98 2.13 -2.90
N SER A 62 -7.59 2.42 -4.05
CA SER A 62 -8.97 2.91 -4.14
C SER A 62 -9.95 1.93 -3.50
N GLU A 63 -9.80 0.63 -3.78
CA GLU A 63 -10.63 -0.43 -3.20
C GLU A 63 -10.39 -0.59 -1.70
N LEU A 64 -9.14 -0.53 -1.24
CA LEU A 64 -8.77 -0.69 0.17
C LEU A 64 -9.26 0.45 1.07
N PHE A 65 -9.31 1.68 0.53
CA PHE A 65 -9.67 2.89 1.27
C PHE A 65 -11.05 3.43 0.93
N ASN A 66 -11.74 2.79 -0.02
CA ASN A 66 -12.98 3.29 -0.60
C ASN A 66 -12.85 4.78 -0.99
N ALA A 67 -11.73 5.11 -1.62
CA ALA A 67 -11.34 6.47 -1.99
C ALA A 67 -11.30 6.63 -3.51
N ASP A 68 -11.57 7.84 -4.00
CA ASP A 68 -11.59 8.10 -5.44
C ASP A 68 -10.18 7.97 -6.04
N LYS A 69 -10.08 7.31 -7.19
CA LYS A 69 -8.80 7.11 -7.89
C LYS A 69 -8.13 8.44 -8.24
N ASN A 70 -8.91 9.46 -8.63
CA ASN A 70 -8.39 10.78 -8.94
C ASN A 70 -7.82 11.47 -7.70
N GLU A 71 -8.47 11.29 -6.53
CA GLU A 71 -7.96 11.83 -5.27
C GLU A 71 -6.62 11.17 -4.90
N ILE A 72 -6.54 9.85 -5.01
CA ILE A 72 -5.31 9.10 -4.75
C ILE A 72 -4.22 9.52 -5.72
N GLU A 73 -4.51 9.59 -7.01
CA GLU A 73 -3.56 9.99 -8.03
C GLU A 73 -3.04 11.41 -7.80
N TRP A 74 -3.95 12.35 -7.52
CA TRP A 74 -3.61 13.74 -7.20
C TRP A 74 -2.71 13.82 -5.96
N PHE A 75 -3.04 13.08 -4.90
CA PHE A 75 -2.24 13.04 -3.69
C PHE A 75 -0.85 12.43 -3.93
N LEU A 76 -0.76 11.35 -4.72
CA LEU A 76 0.52 10.72 -5.07
C LEU A 76 1.40 11.65 -5.93
N LYS A 77 0.80 12.43 -6.82
CA LYS A 77 1.48 13.48 -7.62
C LYS A 77 1.96 14.62 -6.73
N GLU A 78 1.10 15.14 -5.85
CA GLU A 78 1.46 16.18 -4.89
C GLU A 78 2.62 15.72 -4.00
N SER A 79 2.60 14.46 -3.57
CA SER A 79 3.67 13.84 -2.79
C SER A 79 4.98 13.64 -3.57
N GLY A 80 5.00 13.83 -4.89
CA GLY A 80 6.15 13.55 -5.76
C GLY A 80 6.46 12.05 -5.89
N THR A 81 5.53 11.18 -5.47
CA THR A 81 5.66 9.72 -5.55
C THR A 81 5.23 9.21 -6.93
N LEU A 82 4.24 9.86 -7.53
CA LEU A 82 3.85 9.67 -8.92
C LEU A 82 4.40 10.85 -9.74
N LYS A 83 5.26 10.57 -10.72
CA LYS A 83 5.85 11.57 -11.63
C LYS A 83 5.18 11.53 -12.99
#